data_AF-A0A357WSU5-F1
#
_entry.id   AF-A0A357WSU5-F1
#
_cell.length_a   1.000
_cell.length_b   1.000
_cell.length_c   1.000
_cell.angle_alpha   90.00
_cell.angle_beta   90.00
_cell.angle_gamma   90.00
#
_symmetry.space_group_name_H-M   'P 1'
#
loop_
_entity.id
_entity.type
_entity.pdbx_description
1 polymer ?
#
loop_
_entity_poly.entity_id
_entity_poly.type
_entity_poly.pdbx_seq_one_letter_code
_entity_poly.pdbx_strand_id
1 'polypeptide(L)'
;MATCYATVPFTITTFIGVLMSRFLSINEQTFIGLVLGIGVAFTALLIFFGILTVHQFTVMKNIFSIILTIAGMAFIVFLILLFAGVFDEMFRYIAGVITEIQLRM
;
A
#
# COMPACT_ATOMS: atom_id res chain seq x y z
N MET A 1 10.91 0.86 -11.84
CA MET A 1 10.43 1.10 -13.22
C MET A 1 9.18 0.28 -13.55
N ALA A 2 9.19 -1.05 -13.40
CA ALA A 2 8.02 -1.89 -13.69
C ALA A 2 6.74 -1.48 -12.93
N THR A 3 6.84 -1.12 -11.65
CA THR A 3 5.69 -0.66 -10.83
C THR A 3 5.10 0.66 -11.33
N CYS A 4 5.94 1.65 -11.65
CA CYS A 4 5.51 2.96 -12.15
C CYS A 4 4.74 2.85 -13.47
N TYR A 5 5.14 1.92 -14.35
CA TYR A 5 4.43 1.64 -15.60
C TYR A 5 3.14 0.85 -15.34
N ALA A 6 3.21 -0.15 -14.46
CA ALA A 6 2.06 -1.01 -14.19
C ALA A 6 0.90 -0.28 -13.51
N THR A 7 1.13 0.82 -12.77
CA THR A 7 0.08 1.61 -12.13
C THR A 7 -0.67 2.56 -13.05
N VAL A 8 -0.22 2.73 -14.30
CA VAL A 8 -0.85 3.65 -15.28
C VAL A 8 -2.32 3.31 -15.53
N PRO A 9 -2.74 2.05 -15.74
CA PRO A 9 -4.16 1.72 -15.95
C PRO A 9 -5.02 2.10 -14.76
N PHE A 10 -4.55 1.86 -13.53
CA PHE A 10 -5.24 2.28 -12.31
C PHE A 10 -5.42 3.81 -12.25
N THR A 11 -4.36 4.58 -12.52
CA THR A 11 -4.46 6.05 -12.52
C THR A 11 -5.46 6.55 -13.57
N ILE A 12 -5.45 5.97 -14.77
CA ILE A 12 -6.37 6.34 -15.85
C ILE A 12 -7.81 6.01 -15.47
N THR A 13 -8.09 4.80 -14.98
CA THR A 13 -9.46 4.41 -14.61
C THR A 13 -9.97 5.16 -13.39
N THR A 14 -9.11 5.51 -12.43
CA THR A 14 -9.49 6.39 -11.32
C THR A 14 -9.87 7.78 -11.83
N PHE A 15 -9.09 8.36 -12.76
CA PHE A 15 -9.43 9.66 -13.35
C PHE A 15 -10.77 9.62 -14.09
N ILE A 16 -11.00 8.58 -14.90
CA ILE A 16 -12.29 8.36 -15.58
C ILE A 16 -13.42 8.18 -14.56
N GLY A 17 -13.20 7.42 -13.49
CA GLY A 17 -14.18 7.21 -12.42
C GLY A 17 -14.60 8.51 -11.73
N VAL A 18 -13.65 9.42 -11.49
CA VAL A 18 -13.95 10.77 -10.94
C VAL A 18 -14.81 11.59 -11.89
N LEU A 19 -14.55 11.52 -13.21
CA LEU A 19 -15.39 12.18 -14.20
C LEU A 19 -16.80 11.59 -14.23
N MET A 20 -16.90 10.26 -14.23
CA MET A 20 -18.17 9.53 -14.21
C MET A 20 -18.99 9.83 -12.96
N SER A 21 -18.35 10.04 -11.80
CA SER A 21 -19.03 10.42 -10.55
C SER A 21 -19.83 11.73 -10.63
N ARG A 22 -19.59 12.58 -11.62
CA ARG A 22 -20.39 13.80 -11.84
C ARG A 22 -21.65 13.56 -12.66
N PHE A 23 -21.66 12.49 -13.45
CA PHE A 23 -22.76 12.15 -14.36
C PHE A 23 -23.66 11.05 -13.81
N LEU A 24 -23.12 10.14 -13.00
CA LEU A 24 -23.84 8.99 -12.48
C LEU A 24 -24.35 9.24 -11.06
N SER A 25 -25.57 8.77 -10.79
CA SER A 25 -26.17 8.78 -9.45
C SER A 25 -25.62 7.62 -8.60
N ILE A 26 -25.86 7.67 -7.29
CA ILE A 26 -25.42 6.62 -6.36
C ILE A 26 -26.00 5.24 -6.70
N ASN A 27 -27.21 5.20 -7.27
CA ASN A 27 -27.85 3.95 -7.71
C ASN A 27 -27.12 3.29 -8.91
N GLU A 28 -26.25 4.03 -9.59
CA GLU A 28 -25.50 3.59 -10.77
C GLU A 28 -24.01 3.37 -10.47
N GLN A 29 -23.62 3.37 -9.18
CA GLN A 29 -22.23 3.23 -8.75
C GLN A 29 -21.54 1.96 -9.30
N THR A 30 -22.30 0.91 -9.59
CA THR A 30 -21.80 -0.34 -10.19
C THR A 30 -21.02 -0.08 -11.48
N PHE A 31 -21.43 0.88 -12.32
CA PHE A 31 -20.71 1.20 -13.55
C PHE A 31 -19.34 1.82 -13.29
N ILE A 32 -19.22 2.67 -12.27
CA ILE A 32 -17.93 3.21 -11.82
C ILE A 32 -17.07 2.07 -11.26
N GLY A 33 -17.68 1.18 -10.46
CA GLY A 33 -17.01 0.00 -9.91
C GLY A 33 -16.42 -0.92 -10.98
N LEU A 34 -17.13 -1.12 -12.10
CA LEU A 34 -16.63 -1.91 -13.23
C LEU A 34 -15.39 -1.27 -13.87
N VAL A 35 -15.40 0.04 -14.13
CA VAL A 35 -14.26 0.76 -14.72
C VAL A 35 -13.04 0.71 -13.80
N LEU A 36 -13.24 0.94 -12.50
CA LEU A 36 -12.16 0.84 -11.51
C LEU A 36 -11.64 -0.60 -11.40
N GLY A 37 -12.54 -1.59 -11.39
CA GLY A 37 -12.20 -3.01 -11.32
C GLY A 37 -11.32 -3.46 -12.49
N ILE A 38 -11.63 -3.03 -13.71
CA ILE A 38 -10.79 -3.27 -14.89
C ILE A 38 -9.40 -2.68 -14.69
N GLY A 39 -9.30 -1.44 -14.21
CA GLY A 39 -8.01 -0.79 -13.99
C GLY A 39 -7.14 -1.49 -12.95
N VAL A 40 -7.75 -1.97 -11.86
CA VAL A 40 -7.06 -2.77 -10.83
C VAL A 40 -6.59 -4.11 -11.40
N ALA A 41 -7.46 -4.83 -12.12
CA ALA A 41 -7.13 -6.11 -12.73
C ALA A 41 -5.96 -5.99 -13.72
N PHE A 42 -6.00 -4.97 -14.59
CA PHE A 42 -4.93 -4.72 -15.56
C PHE A 42 -3.62 -4.32 -14.90
N THR A 43 -3.68 -3.50 -13.84
CA THR A 43 -2.51 -3.12 -13.05
C THR A 43 -1.86 -4.34 -12.39
N ALA A 44 -2.65 -5.21 -11.76
CA ALA A 44 -2.14 -6.44 -11.15
C ALA A 44 -1.47 -7.36 -12.17
N LEU A 45 -2.06 -7.51 -13.35
CA LEU A 45 -1.51 -8.28 -14.45
C LEU A 45 -0.16 -7.70 -14.93
N LEU A 46 -0.07 -6.38 -15.11
CA LEU A 46 1.18 -5.72 -15.51
C LEU A 46 2.27 -5.82 -14.44
N ILE A 47 1.93 -5.74 -13.15
CA ILE A 47 2.90 -5.99 -12.06
C ILE A 47 3.42 -7.43 -12.15
N PHE A 48 2.52 -8.40 -12.31
CA PHE A 48 2.88 -9.81 -12.39
C PHE A 48 3.86 -10.08 -13.54
N PHE A 49 3.52 -9.63 -14.76
CA PHE A 49 4.40 -9.81 -15.91
C PHE A 49 5.68 -8.97 -15.81
N GLY A 50 5.62 -7.77 -15.25
CA GLY A 50 6.80 -6.92 -15.08
C GLY A 50 7.85 -7.57 -14.18
N ILE A 51 7.44 -8.22 -13.08
CA ILE A 51 8.37 -8.94 -12.21
C ILE A 51 8.92 -10.18 -12.94
N LEU A 52 8.05 -10.91 -13.62
CA LEU A 52 8.40 -12.11 -14.38
C LEU A 52 9.48 -11.81 -15.42
N THR A 53 9.34 -10.74 -16.21
CA THR A 53 10.30 -10.38 -17.27
C THR A 53 11.57 -9.72 -16.74
N VAL A 54 11.49 -8.89 -15.70
CA VAL A 54 12.68 -8.21 -15.16
C VAL A 54 13.60 -9.19 -14.44
N HIS A 55 13.03 -10.08 -13.62
CA HIS A 55 13.81 -11.06 -12.87
C HIS A 55 14.01 -12.39 -13.62
N GLN A 56 13.45 -12.51 -14.84
CA GLN A 56 13.51 -13.73 -15.65
C GLN A 56 13.05 -14.97 -14.86
N PHE A 57 11.97 -14.81 -14.09
CA PHE A 57 11.43 -15.87 -13.25
C PHE A 57 10.49 -16.78 -14.04
N THR A 58 10.51 -18.06 -13.70
CA THR A 58 9.41 -18.97 -14.05
C THR A 58 8.14 -18.54 -13.29
N VAL A 59 6.96 -18.76 -13.86
CA VAL A 59 5.65 -18.43 -13.25
C VAL A 59 5.56 -18.86 -11.78
N MET A 60 5.96 -20.10 -11.47
CA MET A 60 5.93 -20.64 -10.10
C MET A 60 6.86 -19.87 -9.14
N LYS A 61 8.06 -19.52 -9.58
CA LYS A 61 9.02 -18.73 -8.79
C LYS A 61 8.52 -17.30 -8.58
N ASN A 62 7.86 -16.72 -9.58
CA ASN A 62 7.27 -15.39 -9.49
C ASN A 62 6.18 -15.32 -8.42
N ILE A 63 5.25 -16.28 -8.42
CA ILE A 63 4.17 -16.35 -7.42
C ILE A 63 4.75 -16.47 -6.00
N PHE A 64 5.72 -17.37 -5.81
CA PHE A 64 6.36 -17.54 -4.51
C PHE A 64 7.10 -16.28 -4.05
N SER A 65 7.80 -15.61 -4.97
CA SER A 65 8.49 -14.35 -4.70
C SER A 65 7.50 -13.25 -4.28
N ILE A 66 6.38 -13.09 -4.99
CA ILE A 66 5.34 -12.12 -4.65
C ILE A 66 4.79 -12.37 -3.24
N ILE A 67 4.45 -13.63 -2.91
CA ILE A 67 3.96 -14.01 -1.58
C ILE A 67 5.00 -13.68 -0.50
N LEU A 68 6.28 -14.02 -0.73
CA LEU A 68 7.36 -13.74 0.20
C LEU A 68 7.56 -12.23 0.40
N THR A 69 7.45 -11.42 -0.66
CA THR A 69 7.56 -9.96 -0.55
C THR A 69 6.42 -9.36 0.28
N ILE A 70 5.19 -9.83 0.10
CA ILE A 70 4.03 -9.38 0.90
C ILE A 70 4.21 -9.74 2.37
N ALA A 71 4.63 -10.98 2.66
CA ALA A 71 4.93 -11.41 4.01
C ALA A 71 6.07 -10.59 4.64
N GLY A 72 7.13 -10.32 3.87
CA GLY A 72 8.24 -9.46 4.30
C GLY A 72 7.80 -8.03 4.60
N MET A 73 6.94 -7.43 3.77
CA MET A 73 6.38 -6.10 4.03
C MET A 73 5.56 -6.06 5.33
N ALA A 74 4.71 -7.07 5.56
CA ALA A 74 3.95 -7.18 6.80
C ALA A 74 4.86 -7.30 8.03
N PHE A 75 5.93 -8.10 7.92
CA PHE A 75 6.93 -8.24 8.98
C PHE A 75 7.69 -6.92 9.25
N ILE A 76 8.06 -6.17 8.22
CA ILE A 76 8.71 -4.86 8.37
C ILE A 76 7.77 -3.87 9.07
N VAL A 77 6.49 -3.83 8.71
CA VAL A 77 5.50 -2.96 9.38
C VAL A 77 5.39 -3.32 10.86
N PHE A 78 5.34 -4.61 11.20
CA PHE A 78 5.37 -5.05 12.59
C PHE A 78 6.61 -4.56 13.34
N LEU A 79 7.80 -4.65 12.74
CA LEU A 79 9.03 -4.13 13.34
C LEU A 79 8.97 -2.62 13.55
N ILE A 80 8.49 -1.85 12.58
CA ILE A 80 8.34 -0.40 12.71
C ILE A 80 7.43 -0.04 13.88
N LEU A 81 6.29 -0.73 14.01
CA LEU A 81 5.37 -0.52 15.13
C LEU A 81 5.99 -0.90 16.48
N LEU A 82 6.77 -1.98 16.52
CA LEU A 82 7.49 -2.39 17.72
C LEU A 82 8.53 -1.34 18.14
N PHE A 83 9.35 -0.86 17.21
CA PHE A 83 10.31 0.22 17.49
C PHE A 83 9.60 1.51 17.91
N ALA A 84 8.51 1.90 17.23
CA ALA A 84 7.73 3.06 17.60
C ALA A 84 7.19 2.96 19.03
N GLY A 85 6.77 1.77 19.47
CA GLY A 85 6.36 1.51 20.85
C GLY A 85 7.50 1.72 21.85
N VAL A 86 8.69 1.20 21.55
CA VAL A 86 9.89 1.39 22.40
C VAL A 86 10.27 2.87 22.49
N PHE A 87 10.21 3.61 21.38
CA PHE A 87 10.47 5.05 21.39
C PHE A 87 9.42 5.82 22.20
N ASP A 88 8.13 5.46 22.10
CA ASP A 88 7.06 6.10 22.88
C ASP A 88 7.29 5.91 24.40
N GLU A 89 7.67 4.71 24.83
CA GLU A 89 8.01 4.44 26.23
C GLU A 89 9.22 5.26 26.70
N MET A 90 10.26 5.36 25.88
CA MET A 90 11.46 6.16 26.18
C MET A 90 11.11 7.66 26.32
N PHE A 91 10.31 8.21 25.41
CA PHE A 91 9.88 9.61 25.50
C PHE A 91 9.00 9.87 26.72
N ARG A 92 8.08 8.96 27.06
CA ARG A 92 7.27 9.05 28.29
C ARG A 92 8.11 9.02 29.55
N TYR A 93 9.14 8.17 29.60
CA TYR A 93 10.07 8.13 30.72
C TYR A 93 10.78 9.49 30.91
N ILE A 94 11.34 10.05 29.83
CA ILE A 94 12.02 11.37 29.86
C ILE A 94 11.04 12.47 30.29
N ALA A 95 9.84 12.52 29.71
CA ALA A 95 8.80 13.48 30.08
C ALA A 95 8.38 13.33 31.55
N GLY A 96 8.31 12.10 32.05
CA GLY A 96 8.06 11.79 33.46
C GLY A 96 9.13 12.38 34.37
N VAL A 97 10.42 12.16 34.05
CA VAL A 97 11.55 12.73 34.81
C VAL A 97 11.50 14.26 34.82
N ILE A 98 11.23 14.90 33.67
CA ILE A 98 11.09 16.35 33.59
C ILE A 98 9.93 16.84 34.48
N THR A 99 8.80 16.14 34.45
CA THR A 99 7.62 16.49 35.25
C THR A 99 7.91 16.34 36.74
N GLU A 100 8.59 15.28 37.17
CA GLU A 100 9.00 15.10 38.57
C GLU A 100 9.96 16.19 39.05
N ILE A 101 10.89 16.63 38.20
CA ILE A 101 11.82 17.72 38.53
C ILE A 101 11.05 19.05 38.70
N GLN A 102 10.09 19.34 37.83
CA GLN A 102 9.27 20.56 37.92
C GLN A 102 8.37 20.57 39.16
N LEU A 103 7.81 19.41 39.54
CA LEU A 103 6.96 19.30 40.73
C LEU A 103 7.74 19.42 42.04
N ARG A 104 9.05 19.18 42.03
CA ARG A 104 9.94 19.28 43.21
C ARG A 104 10.65 20.62 43.32
N MET A 105 10.51 21.51 42.34
CA MET A 105 11.05 22.87 42.35
C MET A 105 10.06 23.86 42.96
#